data_AF-A0A6N7F2E1-F1
#
_entry.id   AF-A0A6N7F2E1-F1
#
_cell.length_a   1.000
_cell.length_b   1.000
_cell.length_c   1.000
_cell.angle_alpha   90.00
_cell.angle_beta   90.00
_cell.angle_gamma   90.00
#
_symmetry.space_group_name_H-M   'P 1'
#
loop_
_entity.id
_entity.type
_entity.pdbx_description
1 polymer ?
#
loop_
_entity_poly.entity_id
_entity_poly.type
_entity_poly.pdbx_seq_one_letter_code
_entity_poly.pdbx_strand_id
1 'polypeptide(L)'
;MNVAYYTLVFDHGVDAFFDYIGLGKGYRETATGTTMAVEQHILYKRELLEGAVARCTTRLIGFDEKRIHHYHEMYDAGGGFLAATCEFMTLHVDSAARRVSPLPRGVQMRLGDILAAHEALPRPDALGRTMRVPSLSGG
;
A
#
# COMPACT_ATOMS: atom_id res chain seq x y z
N MET A 1 9.68 -17.85 4.10
CA MET A 1 9.80 -16.56 4.82
C MET A 1 8.68 -16.42 5.86
N ASN A 2 8.97 -15.96 7.09
CA ASN A 2 7.93 -15.71 8.10
C ASN A 2 7.01 -14.55 7.69
N VAL A 3 5.71 -14.63 8.05
CA VAL A 3 4.66 -13.68 7.67
C VAL A 3 4.97 -12.22 8.03
N ALA A 4 5.64 -11.96 9.16
CA ALA A 4 5.97 -10.59 9.60
C ALA A 4 6.92 -9.88 8.61
N TYR A 5 7.80 -10.61 7.95
CA TYR A 5 8.73 -10.03 6.97
C TYR A 5 8.04 -9.63 5.67
N TYR A 6 6.92 -10.25 5.30
CA TYR A 6 6.15 -9.75 4.16
C TYR A 6 5.62 -8.35 4.43
N THR A 7 5.08 -8.12 5.64
CA THR A 7 4.65 -6.77 6.04
C THR A 7 5.80 -5.77 5.99
N LEU A 8 6.99 -6.13 6.48
CA LEU A 8 8.18 -5.26 6.40
C LEU A 8 8.56 -4.90 4.96
N VAL A 9 8.59 -5.89 4.06
CA VAL A 9 8.92 -5.64 2.65
C VAL A 9 7.83 -4.80 1.96
N PHE A 10 6.56 -5.00 2.31
CA PHE A 10 5.49 -4.11 1.85
C PHE A 10 5.63 -2.69 2.40
N ASP A 11 6.02 -2.53 3.67
CA ASP A 11 6.25 -1.23 4.30
C ASP A 11 7.38 -0.45 3.59
N HIS A 12 8.45 -1.12 3.15
CA HIS A 12 9.45 -0.50 2.27
C HIS A 12 8.89 -0.06 0.91
N GLY A 13 7.96 -0.82 0.34
CA GLY A 13 7.23 -0.41 -0.86
C GLY A 13 6.35 0.82 -0.62
N VAL A 14 5.71 0.90 0.55
CA VAL A 14 4.94 2.07 0.99
C VAL A 14 5.85 3.28 1.18
N ASP A 15 6.98 3.14 1.88
CA ASP A 15 7.96 4.20 2.07
C ASP A 15 8.43 4.76 0.72
N ALA A 16 8.80 3.91 -0.23
CA ALA A 16 9.24 4.33 -1.55
C ALA A 16 8.14 5.07 -2.33
N PHE A 17 6.90 4.57 -2.31
CA PHE A 17 5.77 5.25 -2.93
C PHE A 17 5.47 6.59 -2.25
N PHE A 18 5.58 6.66 -0.92
CA PHE A 18 5.25 7.85 -0.14
C PHE A 18 6.33 8.93 -0.30
N ASP A 19 7.61 8.54 -0.36
CA ASP A 19 8.69 9.41 -0.79
C ASP A 19 8.40 10.02 -2.17
N TYR A 20 7.98 9.19 -3.14
CA TYR A 20 7.67 9.65 -4.50
C TYR A 20 6.53 10.69 -4.55
N ILE A 21 5.47 10.51 -3.78
CA ILE A 21 4.34 11.46 -3.74
C ILE A 21 4.58 12.63 -2.76
N GLY A 22 5.73 12.70 -2.10
CA GLY A 22 6.10 13.79 -1.20
C GLY A 22 5.49 13.70 0.21
N LEU A 23 5.12 12.50 0.67
CA LEU A 23 4.78 12.16 2.06
C LEU A 23 5.89 11.37 2.76
N GLY A 24 7.08 11.43 2.17
CA GLY A 24 8.25 10.67 2.56
C GLY A 24 8.89 11.03 3.88
N LYS A 25 10.11 10.52 4.09
CA LYS A 25 10.94 10.87 5.26
C LYS A 25 11.10 12.40 5.40
N GLY A 26 11.43 13.09 4.32
CA GLY A 26 11.61 14.54 4.33
C GLY A 26 10.33 15.30 4.73
N TYR A 27 9.14 14.79 4.39
CA TYR A 27 7.88 15.38 4.84
C TYR A 27 7.67 15.20 6.34
N ARG A 28 7.89 13.98 6.85
CA ARG A 28 7.77 13.64 8.27
C ARG A 28 8.68 14.51 9.15
N GLU A 29 9.89 14.80 8.68
CA GLU A 29 10.87 15.64 9.39
C GLU A 29 10.46 17.12 9.52
N THR A 30 9.57 17.62 8.65
CA THR A 30 9.04 19.00 8.79
C THR A 30 8.14 19.18 10.01
N ALA A 31 7.75 18.09 10.68
CA ALA A 31 6.75 18.06 11.75
C ALA A 31 5.36 18.62 11.33
N THR A 32 5.10 18.79 10.03
CA THR A 32 3.80 19.25 9.51
C THR A 32 2.75 18.14 9.59
N GLY A 33 3.14 16.92 9.23
CA GLY A 33 2.24 15.78 9.21
C GLY A 33 2.99 14.47 9.05
N THR A 34 2.24 13.38 9.17
CA THR A 34 2.71 12.01 8.97
C THR A 34 1.56 11.18 8.40
N THR A 35 1.82 9.90 8.15
CA THR A 35 0.81 8.96 7.67
C THR A 35 0.70 7.77 8.61
N MET A 36 -0.51 7.23 8.74
CA MET A 36 -0.78 6.03 9.54
C MET A 36 -1.60 5.03 8.72
N ALA A 37 -1.09 3.80 8.58
CA ALA A 37 -1.90 2.70 8.08
C ALA A 37 -3.00 2.37 9.11
N VAL A 38 -4.25 2.36 8.67
CA VAL A 38 -5.41 2.04 9.54
C VAL A 38 -5.99 0.66 9.25
N GLU A 39 -5.76 0.15 8.04
CA GLU A 39 -6.16 -1.19 7.65
C GLU A 39 -5.15 -1.72 6.64
N GLN A 40 -4.88 -3.02 6.74
CA GLN A 40 -4.18 -3.74 5.69
C GLN A 40 -4.76 -5.15 5.52
N HIS A 41 -4.72 -5.66 4.30
CA HIS A 41 -5.13 -7.02 3.97
C HIS A 41 -4.05 -7.71 3.14
N ILE A 42 -3.39 -8.71 3.73
CA ILE A 42 -2.34 -9.48 3.04
C ILE A 42 -2.91 -10.81 2.57
N LEU A 43 -2.68 -11.14 1.30
CA LEU A 43 -2.88 -12.46 0.74
C LEU A 43 -1.53 -13.09 0.40
N TYR A 44 -1.18 -14.15 1.12
CA TYR A 44 -0.01 -14.99 0.82
C TYR A 44 -0.40 -16.00 -0.27
N LYS A 45 0.31 -15.98 -1.40
CA LYS A 45 0.04 -16.85 -2.55
C LYS A 45 1.08 -17.95 -2.70
N ARG A 46 2.36 -17.60 -2.53
CA ARG A 46 3.48 -18.54 -2.66
C ARG A 46 4.65 -18.08 -1.79
N GLU A 47 5.33 -19.04 -1.18
CA GLU A 47 6.45 -18.74 -0.28
C GLU A 47 7.68 -18.20 -1.03
N LEU A 48 8.27 -17.13 -0.50
CA LEU A 48 9.65 -16.73 -0.79
C LEU A 48 10.63 -17.47 0.12
N LEU A 49 11.63 -18.08 -0.51
CA LEU A 49 12.72 -18.79 0.16
C LEU A 49 13.86 -17.85 0.53
N GLU A 50 14.74 -18.31 1.42
CA GLU A 50 15.95 -17.58 1.77
C GLU A 50 16.79 -17.30 0.51
N GLY A 51 17.34 -16.09 0.42
CA GLY A 51 18.10 -15.62 -0.73
C GLY A 51 17.25 -15.14 -1.92
N ALA A 52 15.93 -15.29 -1.88
CA ALA A 52 15.05 -14.73 -2.92
C ALA A 52 15.08 -13.20 -2.92
N VAL A 53 15.06 -12.59 -4.11
CA VAL A 53 15.01 -11.14 -4.27
C VAL A 53 13.56 -10.72 -4.47
N ALA A 54 12.99 -10.03 -3.48
CA ALA A 54 11.63 -9.51 -3.60
C ALA A 54 11.58 -8.21 -4.42
N ARG A 55 10.62 -8.10 -5.32
CA ARG A 55 10.28 -6.86 -6.04
C ARG A 55 8.83 -6.50 -5.77
N CYS A 56 8.60 -5.33 -5.20
CA CYS A 56 7.26 -4.81 -4.98
C CYS A 56 6.85 -3.87 -6.12
N THR A 57 5.59 -3.95 -6.53
CA THR A 57 4.93 -2.94 -7.36
C THR A 57 3.77 -2.33 -6.59
N THR A 58 3.55 -1.04 -6.77
CA THR A 58 2.49 -0.29 -6.09
C THR A 58 1.49 0.23 -7.11
N ARG A 59 0.21 0.10 -6.80
CA ARG A 59 -0.89 0.74 -7.52
C ARG A 59 -1.73 1.57 -6.57
N LEU A 60 -1.86 2.85 -6.87
CA LEU A 60 -2.89 3.70 -6.28
C LEU A 60 -4.28 3.25 -6.76
N ILE A 61 -5.18 2.98 -5.83
CA ILE A 61 -6.55 2.54 -6.10
C ILE A 61 -7.53 3.72 -5.99
N GLY A 62 -7.26 4.63 -5.06
CA GLY A 62 -8.06 5.82 -4.86
C GLY A 62 -7.52 6.67 -3.72
N PHE A 63 -8.04 7.87 -3.59
CA PHE A 63 -7.77 8.74 -2.47
C PHE A 63 -8.95 9.70 -2.25
N ASP A 64 -9.09 10.21 -1.04
CA ASP A 64 -9.96 11.34 -0.74
C ASP A 64 -9.14 12.47 -0.10
N GLU A 65 -9.81 13.45 0.52
CA GLU A 65 -9.14 14.57 1.18
C GLU A 65 -8.04 14.14 2.16
N LYS A 66 -8.16 12.96 2.81
CA LYS A 66 -7.27 12.53 3.91
C LYS A 66 -6.86 11.05 3.89
N ARG A 67 -7.46 10.24 3.01
CA ARG A 67 -7.21 8.80 2.86
C ARG A 67 -6.47 8.51 1.56
N ILE A 68 -5.58 7.53 1.59
CA ILE A 68 -4.94 6.93 0.42
C ILE A 68 -5.21 5.42 0.46
N HIS A 69 -5.84 4.91 -0.59
CA HIS A 69 -6.08 3.49 -0.80
C HIS A 69 -5.08 2.98 -1.85
N HIS A 70 -4.16 2.12 -1.43
CA HIS A 70 -3.09 1.62 -2.29
C HIS A 70 -2.94 0.11 -2.17
N TYR A 71 -2.48 -0.50 -3.27
CA TYR A 71 -2.38 -1.94 -3.43
C TYR A 71 -0.97 -2.29 -3.88
N HIS A 72 -0.40 -3.33 -3.27
CA HIS A 72 0.96 -3.77 -3.54
C HIS A 72 0.98 -5.23 -3.93
N GLU A 73 1.87 -5.55 -4.85
CA GLU A 73 2.15 -6.91 -5.30
C GLU A 73 3.63 -7.20 -5.12
N MET A 74 3.94 -8.29 -4.42
CA MET A 74 5.31 -8.73 -4.16
C MET A 74 5.61 -9.93 -5.03
N TYR A 75 6.60 -9.77 -5.92
CA TYR A 75 7.07 -10.82 -6.82
C TYR A 75 8.44 -11.34 -6.37
N ASP A 76 8.69 -12.62 -6.61
CA ASP A 76 10.06 -13.12 -6.70
C ASP A 76 10.69 -12.61 -8.00
N ALA A 77 11.76 -11.83 -7.90
CA ALA A 77 12.42 -11.25 -9.06
C ALA A 77 13.15 -12.31 -9.91
N GLY A 78 13.60 -13.42 -9.31
CA GLY A 78 14.29 -14.48 -10.03
C GLY A 78 13.34 -15.42 -10.79
N GLY A 79 12.29 -15.88 -10.13
CA GLY A 79 11.31 -16.83 -10.66
C GLY A 79 10.05 -16.20 -11.26
N GLY A 80 9.87 -14.87 -11.16
CA GLY A 80 8.81 -14.12 -11.83
C GLY A 80 7.39 -14.34 -11.30
N PHE A 81 7.22 -15.08 -10.20
CA PHE A 81 5.90 -15.40 -9.66
C PHE A 81 5.44 -14.39 -8.60
N LEU A 82 4.12 -14.23 -8.48
CA LEU A 82 3.50 -13.42 -7.44
C LEU A 82 3.51 -14.17 -6.11
N ALA A 83 4.26 -13.68 -5.13
CA ALA A 83 4.41 -14.29 -3.83
C ALA A 83 3.31 -13.86 -2.85
N ALA A 84 3.00 -12.56 -2.81
CA ALA A 84 1.97 -12.02 -1.94
C ALA A 84 1.39 -10.71 -2.48
N THR A 85 0.23 -10.31 -1.98
CA THR A 85 -0.37 -9.00 -2.24
C THR A 85 -0.75 -8.33 -0.93
N CYS A 86 -0.72 -7.00 -0.88
CA CYS A 86 -1.21 -6.24 0.27
C CYS A 86 -2.06 -5.04 -0.17
N GLU A 87 -3.29 -4.97 0.31
CA GLU A 87 -4.15 -3.80 0.20
C GLU A 87 -4.05 -2.96 1.47
N PHE A 88 -3.85 -1.65 1.35
CA PHE A 88 -3.73 -0.74 2.48
C PHE A 88 -4.73 0.40 2.40
N MET A 89 -5.28 0.77 3.57
CA MET A 89 -5.87 2.08 3.79
C MET A 89 -4.96 2.90 4.71
N THR A 90 -4.57 4.08 4.25
CA THR A 90 -3.67 4.98 4.97
C THR A 90 -4.30 6.35 5.16
N LEU A 91 -4.14 6.93 6.35
CA LEU A 91 -4.59 8.28 6.69
C LEU A 91 -3.42 9.24 6.79
N HIS A 92 -3.66 10.47 6.36
CA HIS A 92 -2.82 11.61 6.70
C HIS A 92 -3.19 12.17 8.08
N VAL A 93 -2.18 12.48 8.89
CA VAL A 93 -2.31 12.94 10.27
C VAL A 93 -1.48 14.18 10.48
N ASP A 94 -2.08 15.21 11.06
CA ASP A 94 -1.37 16.39 11.54
C ASP A 94 -0.57 16.00 12.78
N SER A 95 0.75 16.21 12.73
CA SER A 95 1.66 15.76 13.79
C SER A 95 1.50 16.57 15.08
N ALA A 96 1.13 17.85 15.00
CA ALA A 96 0.95 18.72 16.15
C ALA A 96 -0.39 18.45 16.85
N ALA A 97 -1.46 18.40 16.08
CA ALA A 97 -2.81 18.16 16.58
C ALA A 97 -3.12 16.68 16.82
N ARG A 98 -2.23 15.76 16.39
CA ARG A 98 -2.35 14.30 16.49
C ARG A 98 -3.71 13.78 16.01
N ARG A 99 -4.22 14.36 14.93
CA ARG A 99 -5.54 14.05 14.37
C ARG A 99 -5.45 13.92 12.87
N VAL A 100 -6.39 13.17 12.30
CA VAL A 100 -6.55 13.07 10.85
C VAL A 100 -6.75 14.47 10.26
N SER A 101 -6.02 14.78 9.20
CA SER A 101 -6.07 16.08 8.54
C SER A 101 -5.98 15.92 7.02
N PRO A 102 -6.39 16.94 6.25
CA PRO A 102 -6.28 16.91 4.80
C PRO A 102 -4.85 16.68 4.33
N LEU A 103 -4.69 15.89 3.26
CA LEU A 103 -3.45 15.75 2.52
C LEU A 103 -3.01 17.13 1.98
N PRO A 104 -1.70 17.44 1.95
CA PRO A 104 -1.21 18.65 1.32
C PRO A 104 -1.66 18.74 -0.16
N ARG A 105 -2.04 19.94 -0.63
CA ARG A 105 -2.55 20.14 -1.99
C ARG A 105 -1.61 19.59 -3.08
N GLY A 106 -0.30 19.78 -2.91
CA GLY A 106 0.70 19.24 -3.84
C GLY A 106 0.69 17.71 -3.94
N VAL A 107 0.39 17.03 -2.83
CA VAL A 107 0.25 15.57 -2.79
C VAL A 107 -1.04 15.14 -3.48
N GLN A 108 -2.17 15.82 -3.22
CA GLN A 108 -3.44 15.52 -3.88
C GLN A 108 -3.35 15.63 -5.41
N MET A 109 -2.64 16.65 -5.94
CA MET A 109 -2.44 16.79 -7.38
C MET A 109 -1.63 15.63 -7.96
N ARG A 110 -0.51 15.26 -7.32
CA ARG A 110 0.30 14.09 -7.75
C ARG A 110 -0.50 12.78 -7.70
N LEU A 111 -1.29 12.57 -6.65
CA LEU A 111 -2.16 11.41 -6.54
C LEU A 111 -3.21 11.38 -7.65
N GLY A 112 -3.74 12.54 -8.06
CA GLY A 112 -4.65 12.66 -9.20
C GLY A 112 -4.03 12.18 -10.51
N ASP A 113 -2.81 12.64 -10.82
CA ASP A 113 -2.07 12.24 -12.03
C ASP A 113 -1.79 10.73 -12.05
N ILE A 114 -1.37 10.18 -10.90
CA ILE A 114 -1.09 8.75 -10.73
C ILE A 114 -2.38 7.93 -10.88
N LEU A 115 -3.48 8.37 -10.25
CA LEU A 115 -4.75 7.66 -10.30
C LEU A 115 -5.26 7.58 -11.74
N ALA A 116 -5.22 8.67 -12.50
CA ALA A 116 -5.63 8.68 -13.90
C ALA A 116 -4.82 7.67 -14.75
N ALA A 117 -3.52 7.56 -14.51
CA ALA A 117 -2.69 6.56 -15.18
C ALA A 117 -3.03 5.11 -14.76
N HIS A 118 -3.34 4.90 -13.48
CA HIS A 118 -3.61 3.58 -12.93
C HIS A 118 -5.03 3.05 -13.21
N GLU A 119 -6.01 3.94 -13.37
CA GLU A 119 -7.39 3.57 -13.76
C GLU A 119 -7.45 2.93 -15.15
N ALA A 120 -6.49 3.22 -16.02
CA ALA A 120 -6.36 2.58 -17.33
C ALA A 120 -5.88 1.11 -17.25
N LEU A 121 -5.44 0.63 -16.09
CA LEU A 121 -4.90 -0.71 -15.91
C LEU A 121 -5.99 -1.68 -15.40
N PRO A 122 -5.90 -3.00 -15.73
CA PRO A 122 -6.85 -3.99 -15.22
C PRO A 122 -6.89 -4.03 -13.70
N ARG A 123 -8.08 -4.00 -13.10
CA ARG A 123 -8.23 -4.02 -11.63
C ARG A 123 -7.56 -5.26 -11.01
N PRO A 124 -6.81 -5.14 -9.89
CA PRO A 124 -6.18 -6.30 -9.27
C PRO A 124 -7.21 -7.31 -8.74
N ASP A 125 -7.01 -8.59 -9.00
CA ASP A 125 -7.96 -9.66 -8.67
C ASP A 125 -8.27 -9.79 -7.17
N ALA A 126 -7.27 -9.50 -6.32
CA ALA A 126 -7.40 -9.66 -4.87
C ALA A 126 -7.82 -8.37 -4.14
N LEU A 127 -8.10 -7.29 -4.86
CA LEU A 127 -8.57 -6.02 -4.28
C LEU A 127 -9.96 -6.18 -3.65
N GLY A 128 -10.14 -5.77 -2.39
CA GLY A 128 -11.40 -5.84 -1.66
C GLY A 128 -11.79 -7.26 -1.24
N ARG A 129 -10.85 -8.21 -1.21
CA ARG A 129 -11.13 -9.60 -0.87
C ARG A 129 -11.58 -9.74 0.58
N THR A 130 -12.66 -10.46 0.82
CA THR A 130 -13.10 -10.84 2.17
C THR A 130 -12.63 -12.25 2.53
N MET A 131 -12.10 -12.44 3.74
CA MET A 131 -11.80 -13.77 4.26
C MET A 131 -13.10 -14.52 4.53
N ARG A 132 -13.18 -15.76 4.04
CA ARG A 132 -14.30 -16.66 4.28
C ARG A 132 -13.76 -18.08 4.43
N VAL A 133 -14.40 -18.87 5.25
CA VAL A 133 -14.17 -20.32 5.26
C VAL A 133 -15.03 -20.91 4.13
N PRO A 134 -14.44 -21.59 3.12
CA PRO A 134 -15.19 -22.05 1.96
C PRO A 134 -16.42 -22.90 2.30
N SER A 135 -16.31 -23.76 3.31
CA SER A 135 -17.42 -24.62 3.77
C SER A 135 -18.54 -23.89 4.52
N LEU A 136 -18.32 -22.64 4.95
CA LEU A 136 -19.30 -21.82 5.68
C LEU A 136 -19.88 -20.69 4.83
N SER A 137 -19.55 -20.64 3.54
CA SER A 137 -19.98 -19.59 2.61
C SER A 137 -21.31 -19.98 1.95
N GLY A 138 -22.35 -20.17 2.76
CA GLY A 138 -23.73 -20.37 2.33
C GLY A 138 -24.65 -19.45 3.14
N GLY A 139 -25.19 -18.42 2.48
CA GLY A 139 -26.03 -17.37 3.06
C GLY A 139 -26.06 -16.16 2.17
#